data_AF-A0A7W0DR47-F1
#
_entry.id   AF-A0A7W0DR47-F1
#
_cell.length_a   1.000
_cell.length_b   1.000
_cell.length_c   1.000
_cell.angle_alpha   90.00
_cell.angle_beta   90.00
_cell.angle_gamma   90.00
#
_symmetry.space_group_name_H-M   'P 1'
#
loop_
_entity.id
_entity.type
_entity.pdbx_description
1 polymer ?
#
loop_
_entity_poly.entity_id
_entity_poly.type
_entity_poly.pdbx_seq_one_letter_code
_entity_poly.pdbx_strand_id
1 'polypeptide(L)'
;MTETTADDVLELFCASAGTKKRFEDWKSDPRRAEVAPVVLAHRTRVLYRLAEGDVLDVCRRTEHALGQVRREVGESVPQIVDWHPDFAFTHTFHTCVERMGALPTYQRFREFSLDDDDGQRMLGKPAKDVIRRLVGAGCPQWQAQAAMRWRIGNAYYGFLREVYTLMQLRRRGIDLRVHPLADALFRVDAWVGRRALSLRVGNKKFRQGTNSGRKTPAEQLLADVLPPLHFDTIELGAATAFGEVHLPTAVHLDHAAARLTDHGGTTSATHMN
;
A
#
# COMPACT_ATOMS: atom_id res chain seq x y z
N MET A 1 -18.96 10.99 -9.40
CA MET A 1 -17.96 9.91 -9.54
C MET A 1 -17.01 10.02 -8.37
N THR A 2 -16.90 8.98 -7.54
CA THR A 2 -16.07 9.03 -6.33
C THR A 2 -14.59 9.18 -6.69
N GLU A 3 -13.91 10.12 -6.07
CA GLU A 3 -12.49 10.42 -6.21
C GLU A 3 -11.91 10.73 -4.82
N THR A 4 -10.61 10.48 -4.66
CA THR A 4 -9.83 10.96 -3.52
C THR A 4 -8.52 11.55 -4.01
N THR A 5 -8.16 12.68 -3.43
CA THR A 5 -7.02 13.52 -3.78
C THR A 5 -6.13 13.74 -2.56
N ALA A 6 -4.99 14.41 -2.76
CA ALA A 6 -4.16 14.86 -1.65
C ALA A 6 -4.91 15.83 -0.71
N ASP A 7 -5.80 16.68 -1.23
CA ASP A 7 -6.53 17.65 -0.41
C ASP A 7 -7.44 16.95 0.61
N ASP A 8 -8.11 15.86 0.22
CA ASP A 8 -8.92 15.05 1.14
C ASP A 8 -8.08 14.47 2.30
N VAL A 9 -6.83 14.07 2.02
CA VAL A 9 -5.88 13.58 3.03
C VAL A 9 -5.45 14.71 3.95
N LEU A 10 -5.12 15.87 3.38
CA LEU A 10 -4.64 17.01 4.13
C LEU A 10 -5.74 17.60 5.03
N GLU A 11 -6.97 17.68 4.54
CA GLU A 11 -8.11 18.13 5.34
C GLU A 11 -8.31 17.26 6.59
N LEU A 12 -8.23 15.94 6.44
CA LEU A 12 -8.49 15.01 7.53
C LEU A 12 -7.29 14.85 8.49
N PHE A 13 -6.10 14.63 7.94
CA PHE A 13 -4.93 14.20 8.71
C PHE A 13 -3.95 15.34 9.00
N CYS A 14 -4.00 16.44 8.26
CA CYS A 14 -3.15 17.63 8.46
C CYS A 14 -3.87 18.69 9.32
N ALA A 15 -4.61 18.24 10.34
CA ALA A 15 -5.53 19.06 11.14
C ALA A 15 -4.91 19.59 12.45
N SER A 16 -3.65 19.29 12.73
CA SER A 16 -2.91 19.78 13.92
C SER A 16 -1.64 20.51 13.52
N ALA A 17 -1.05 21.28 14.45
CA ALA A 17 0.24 21.93 14.19
C ALA A 17 1.36 20.90 13.92
N GLY A 18 1.35 19.77 14.64
CA GLY A 18 2.34 18.70 14.48
C GLY A 18 2.23 18.01 13.11
N THR A 19 1.01 17.70 12.67
CA THR A 19 0.78 17.07 11.36
C THR A 19 1.05 18.01 10.19
N LYS A 20 0.73 19.30 10.33
CA LYS A 20 1.13 20.35 9.36
C LYS A 20 2.63 20.47 9.22
N LYS A 21 3.34 20.56 10.34
CA LYS A 21 4.80 20.58 10.31
C LYS A 21 5.36 19.31 9.66
N ARG A 22 4.83 18.13 9.98
CA ARG A 22 5.24 16.86 9.38
C ARG A 22 5.04 16.86 7.86
N PHE A 23 3.92 17.39 7.38
CA PHE A 23 3.67 17.52 5.94
C PHE A 23 4.69 18.44 5.26
N GLU A 24 4.92 19.63 5.82
CA GLU A 24 5.90 20.58 5.25
C GLU A 24 7.32 20.03 5.29
N ASP A 25 7.72 19.36 6.37
CA ASP A 25 9.03 18.69 6.48
C ASP A 25 9.16 17.57 5.43
N TRP A 26 8.11 16.77 5.20
CA TRP A 26 8.12 15.72 4.18
C TRP A 26 8.18 16.28 2.76
N LYS A 27 7.40 17.33 2.48
CA LYS A 27 7.32 17.99 1.17
C LYS A 27 8.61 18.71 0.82
N SER A 28 9.29 19.28 1.80
CA SER A 28 10.55 20.02 1.62
C SER A 28 11.81 19.13 1.70
N ASP A 29 11.69 17.86 2.09
CA ASP A 29 12.80 16.92 2.10
C ASP A 29 13.40 16.76 0.69
N PRO A 30 14.68 17.10 0.46
CA PRO A 30 15.32 16.97 -0.85
C PRO A 30 15.24 15.55 -1.43
N ARG A 31 15.19 14.52 -0.57
CA ARG A 31 15.03 13.11 -0.99
C ARG A 31 13.63 12.81 -1.55
N ARG A 32 12.68 13.72 -1.34
CA ARG A 32 11.29 13.61 -1.80
C ARG A 32 10.97 14.60 -2.92
N ALA A 33 11.96 15.35 -3.42
CA ALA A 33 11.76 16.37 -4.45
C ALA A 33 11.04 15.83 -5.69
N GLU A 34 11.34 14.59 -6.12
CA GLU A 34 10.64 13.95 -7.23
C GLU A 34 9.34 13.23 -6.83
N VAL A 35 9.26 12.76 -5.59
CA VAL A 35 8.15 11.94 -5.07
C VAL A 35 6.94 12.79 -4.72
N ALA A 36 7.17 13.90 -4.01
CA ALA A 36 6.11 14.73 -3.49
C ALA A 36 5.18 15.29 -4.59
N PRO A 37 5.67 15.83 -5.72
CA PRO A 37 4.80 16.31 -6.79
C PRO A 37 3.89 15.22 -7.37
N VAL A 38 4.42 14.00 -7.56
CA VAL A 38 3.66 12.87 -8.10
C VAL A 38 2.58 12.42 -7.12
N VAL A 39 2.93 12.28 -5.84
CA VAL A 39 1.99 11.87 -4.80
C VAL A 39 0.90 12.92 -4.57
N LEU A 40 1.24 14.21 -4.61
CA LEU A 40 0.29 15.30 -4.47
C LEU A 40 -0.65 15.45 -5.68
N ALA A 41 -0.16 15.16 -6.89
CA ALA A 41 -0.97 15.19 -8.11
C ALA A 41 -1.83 13.92 -8.29
N HIS A 42 -1.59 12.87 -7.50
CA HIS A 42 -2.32 11.62 -7.60
C HIS A 42 -3.81 11.80 -7.33
N ARG A 43 -4.63 11.03 -8.04
CA ARG A 43 -6.08 10.99 -7.86
C ARG A 43 -6.54 9.55 -7.88
N THR A 44 -7.00 9.04 -6.75
CA THR A 44 -7.57 7.69 -6.66
C THR A 44 -8.98 7.70 -7.25
N ARG A 45 -9.19 7.02 -8.37
CA ARG A 45 -10.48 6.94 -9.08
C ARG A 45 -10.78 5.52 -9.52
N VAL A 46 -9.80 4.86 -10.14
CA VAL A 46 -9.99 3.55 -10.78
C VAL A 46 -10.32 2.50 -9.72
N LEU A 47 -9.62 2.51 -8.59
CA LEU A 47 -9.85 1.57 -7.50
C LEU A 47 -11.30 1.57 -6.99
N TYR A 48 -11.97 2.72 -7.01
CA TYR A 48 -13.36 2.83 -6.56
C TYR A 48 -14.39 2.30 -7.56
N ARG A 49 -13.98 2.03 -8.81
CA ARG A 49 -14.86 1.50 -9.86
C ARG A 49 -14.66 0.01 -10.12
N LEU A 50 -13.63 -0.58 -9.52
CA LEU A 50 -13.36 -2.01 -9.69
C LEU A 50 -14.52 -2.84 -9.15
N ALA A 51 -14.95 -3.80 -9.96
CA ALA A 51 -15.79 -4.89 -9.53
C ALA A 51 -14.94 -6.06 -9.01
N GLU A 52 -15.57 -6.95 -8.26
CA GLU A 52 -14.94 -8.19 -7.79
C GLU A 52 -14.40 -9.03 -8.96
N GLY A 53 -15.16 -9.09 -10.06
CA GLY A 53 -14.76 -9.78 -11.29
C GLY A 53 -13.44 -9.29 -11.86
N ASP A 54 -13.16 -7.98 -11.80
CA ASP A 54 -11.92 -7.40 -12.32
C ASP A 54 -10.69 -7.89 -11.55
N VAL A 55 -10.81 -7.94 -10.21
CA VAL A 55 -9.71 -8.37 -9.35
C VAL A 55 -9.48 -9.87 -9.47
N LEU A 56 -10.55 -10.67 -9.46
CA LEU A 56 -10.46 -12.13 -9.63
C LEU A 56 -9.90 -12.50 -11.01
N ASP A 57 -10.27 -11.74 -12.05
CA ASP A 57 -9.74 -11.94 -13.40
C ASP A 57 -8.25 -11.65 -13.49
N VAL A 58 -7.77 -10.56 -12.87
CA VAL A 58 -6.34 -10.27 -12.75
C VAL A 58 -5.61 -11.38 -11.99
N CYS A 59 -6.18 -11.88 -10.89
CA CYS A 59 -5.58 -12.98 -10.12
C CYS A 59 -5.43 -14.27 -10.95
N ARG A 60 -6.37 -14.53 -11.88
CA ARG A 60 -6.28 -15.68 -12.80
C ARG A 60 -5.29 -15.48 -13.95
N ARG A 61 -5.25 -14.28 -14.53
CA ARG A 61 -4.44 -13.98 -15.74
C ARG A 61 -3.04 -13.48 -15.45
N THR A 62 -2.74 -13.10 -14.21
CA THR A 62 -1.40 -12.66 -13.84
C THR A 62 -0.42 -13.81 -13.99
N GLU A 63 0.71 -13.56 -14.65
CA GLU A 63 1.83 -14.49 -14.53
C GLU A 63 2.26 -14.59 -13.06
N HIS A 64 2.87 -15.71 -12.70
CA HIS A 64 3.42 -15.86 -11.36
C HIS A 64 4.54 -14.83 -11.12
N ALA A 65 4.27 -13.84 -10.28
CA ALA A 65 5.15 -12.68 -10.06
C ALA A 65 6.53 -13.06 -9.48
N LEU A 66 6.64 -14.19 -8.76
CA LEU A 66 7.92 -14.70 -8.27
C LEU A 66 8.61 -15.63 -9.28
N GLY A 67 7.92 -16.05 -10.34
CA GLY A 67 8.47 -16.93 -11.37
C GLY A 67 8.85 -18.29 -10.77
N GLN A 68 10.12 -18.67 -10.89
CA GLN A 68 10.65 -19.89 -10.26
C GLN A 68 11.56 -19.58 -9.06
N VAL A 69 11.54 -18.32 -8.57
CA VAL A 69 12.43 -17.89 -7.49
C VAL A 69 11.95 -18.46 -6.16
N ARG A 70 12.74 -19.35 -5.59
CA ARG A 70 12.53 -19.86 -4.23
C ARG A 70 12.84 -18.80 -3.18
N ARG A 71 12.19 -18.91 -2.02
CA ARG A 71 12.35 -17.99 -0.90
C ARG A 71 13.81 -17.82 -0.48
N GLU A 72 14.53 -18.93 -0.35
CA GLU A 72 15.93 -18.92 0.08
C GLU A 72 16.80 -18.05 -0.85
N VAL A 73 16.54 -18.10 -2.15
CA VAL A 73 17.23 -17.27 -3.15
C VAL A 73 16.73 -15.84 -3.11
N GLY A 74 15.40 -15.66 -3.06
CA GLY A 74 14.77 -14.34 -3.06
C GLY A 74 15.16 -13.48 -1.85
N GLU A 75 15.38 -14.10 -0.70
CA GLU A 75 15.80 -13.46 0.56
C GLU A 75 17.34 -13.50 0.75
N SER A 76 18.12 -14.05 -0.19
CA SER A 76 19.57 -14.22 -0.03
C SER A 76 20.41 -12.94 -0.19
N VAL A 77 19.82 -11.85 -0.67
CA VAL A 77 20.50 -10.56 -0.91
C VAL A 77 19.91 -9.51 0.03
N PRO A 78 20.45 -9.33 1.26
CA PRO A 78 19.88 -8.44 2.28
C PRO A 78 19.65 -7.01 1.78
N GLN A 79 20.57 -6.50 0.97
CA GLN A 79 20.48 -5.15 0.40
C GLN A 79 19.24 -4.95 -0.49
N ILE A 80 18.71 -6.01 -1.11
CA ILE A 80 17.47 -5.97 -1.89
C ILE A 80 16.25 -6.22 -1.00
N VAL A 81 16.37 -7.11 0.00
CA VAL A 81 15.30 -7.35 0.99
C VAL A 81 14.96 -6.06 1.74
N ASP A 82 16.00 -5.33 2.17
CA ASP A 82 15.92 -4.06 2.90
C ASP A 82 15.93 -2.84 1.98
N TRP A 83 15.79 -3.05 0.66
CA TRP A 83 15.71 -1.94 -0.28
C TRP A 83 14.38 -1.19 -0.14
N HIS A 84 14.49 0.12 -0.05
CA HIS A 84 13.40 1.08 0.00
C HIS A 84 13.63 2.11 -1.13
N PRO A 85 12.96 1.95 -2.29
CA PRO A 85 13.01 2.96 -3.35
C PRO A 85 12.45 4.31 -2.87
N ASP A 86 12.86 5.40 -3.52
CA ASP A 86 12.34 6.74 -3.20
C ASP A 86 10.82 6.80 -3.40
N PHE A 87 10.34 6.23 -4.51
CA PHE A 87 8.94 5.89 -4.68
C PHE A 87 8.63 4.55 -4.03
N ALA A 88 7.85 4.55 -2.95
CA ALA A 88 7.34 3.31 -2.37
C ALA A 88 6.58 2.50 -3.42
N PHE A 89 6.62 1.16 -3.32
CA PHE A 89 5.93 0.29 -4.29
C PHE A 89 4.46 0.65 -4.46
N THR A 90 3.77 1.02 -3.37
CA THR A 90 2.37 1.44 -3.44
C THR A 90 2.17 2.66 -4.35
N HIS A 91 3.10 3.64 -4.35
CA HIS A 91 3.02 4.80 -5.23
C HIS A 91 3.04 4.36 -6.70
N THR A 92 3.98 3.47 -7.05
CA THR A 92 4.13 2.95 -8.41
C THR A 92 2.91 2.13 -8.83
N PHE A 93 2.37 1.27 -7.95
CA PHE A 93 1.17 0.50 -8.23
C PHE A 93 -0.06 1.37 -8.44
N HIS A 94 -0.31 2.32 -7.55
CA HIS A 94 -1.42 3.27 -7.69
C HIS A 94 -1.30 4.10 -8.96
N THR A 95 -0.11 4.59 -9.29
CA THR A 95 0.13 5.35 -10.53
C THR A 95 -0.13 4.47 -11.76
N CYS A 96 0.36 3.23 -11.76
CA CYS A 96 0.10 2.27 -12.83
C CYS A 96 -1.40 2.01 -13.02
N VAL A 97 -2.16 1.81 -11.95
CA VAL A 97 -3.61 1.59 -11.99
C VAL A 97 -4.34 2.78 -12.59
N GLU A 98 -4.06 3.99 -12.11
CA GLU A 98 -4.72 5.20 -12.62
C GLU A 98 -4.33 5.48 -14.08
N ARG A 99 -3.08 5.20 -14.47
CA ARG A 99 -2.61 5.37 -15.85
C ARG A 99 -3.28 4.39 -16.81
N MET A 100 -3.46 3.14 -16.39
CA MET A 100 -4.09 2.09 -17.22
C MET A 100 -5.61 2.16 -17.23
N GLY A 101 -6.23 2.83 -16.25
CA GLY A 101 -7.68 2.81 -16.08
C GLY A 101 -8.23 1.47 -15.57
N ALA A 102 -7.35 0.55 -15.17
CA ALA A 102 -7.68 -0.80 -14.74
C ALA A 102 -6.58 -1.38 -13.83
N LEU A 103 -6.91 -2.45 -13.10
CA LEU A 103 -5.94 -3.18 -12.29
C LEU A 103 -4.97 -3.98 -13.20
N PRO A 104 -3.64 -3.79 -13.10
CA PRO A 104 -2.70 -4.49 -13.96
C PRO A 104 -2.49 -5.95 -13.54
N THR A 105 -2.34 -6.84 -14.52
CA THR A 105 -1.64 -8.11 -14.31
C THR A 105 -0.14 -7.85 -14.08
N TYR A 106 0.60 -8.81 -13.50
CA TYR A 106 2.02 -8.61 -13.22
C TYR A 106 2.84 -8.31 -14.48
N GLN A 107 2.55 -8.99 -15.59
CA GLN A 107 3.22 -8.74 -16.87
C GLN A 107 2.97 -7.31 -17.38
N ARG A 108 1.74 -6.78 -17.24
CA ARG A 108 1.43 -5.40 -17.60
C ARG A 108 2.10 -4.39 -16.68
N PHE A 109 2.12 -4.67 -15.38
CA PHE A 109 2.86 -3.86 -14.42
C PHE A 109 4.37 -3.84 -14.71
N ARG A 110 4.94 -4.97 -15.15
CA ARG A 110 6.34 -5.06 -15.57
C ARG A 110 6.59 -4.23 -16.82
N GLU A 111 5.73 -4.33 -17.84
CA GLU A 111 5.80 -3.49 -19.05
C GLU A 111 5.78 -2.01 -18.67
N PHE A 112 4.81 -1.58 -17.84
CA PHE A 112 4.78 -0.21 -17.32
C PHE A 112 6.09 0.18 -16.63
N SER A 113 6.59 -0.66 -15.71
CA SER A 113 7.81 -0.37 -14.97
C SER A 113 9.07 -0.31 -15.85
N LEU A 114 9.06 -0.95 -17.02
CA LEU A 114 10.24 -1.04 -17.90
C LEU A 114 10.18 -0.11 -19.11
N ASP A 115 8.98 0.25 -19.58
CA ASP A 115 8.78 0.88 -20.88
C ASP A 115 8.04 2.23 -20.80
N ASP A 116 7.27 2.49 -19.74
CA ASP A 116 6.62 3.79 -19.50
C ASP A 116 7.57 4.75 -18.76
N ASP A 117 7.57 6.04 -19.10
CA ASP A 117 8.48 7.03 -18.52
C ASP A 117 8.32 7.16 -17.00
N ASP A 118 7.08 7.17 -16.49
CA ASP A 118 6.82 7.23 -15.05
C ASP A 118 7.19 5.90 -14.39
N GLY A 119 6.84 4.77 -15.00
CA GLY A 119 7.20 3.46 -14.47
C GLY A 119 8.71 3.23 -14.40
N GLN A 120 9.45 3.65 -15.43
CA GLN A 120 10.92 3.62 -15.45
C GLN A 120 11.50 4.51 -14.36
N ARG A 121 11.01 5.74 -14.21
CA ARG A 121 11.50 6.69 -13.21
C ARG A 121 11.22 6.21 -11.79
N MET A 122 10.01 5.73 -11.52
CA MET A 122 9.58 5.35 -10.17
C MET A 122 10.17 4.02 -9.71
N LEU A 123 10.35 3.04 -10.61
CA LEU A 123 10.76 1.69 -10.21
C LEU A 123 11.80 1.05 -11.15
N GLY A 124 11.60 1.12 -12.47
CA GLY A 124 12.42 0.39 -13.44
C GLY A 124 13.92 0.70 -13.36
N LYS A 125 14.28 1.98 -13.50
CA LYS A 125 15.66 2.46 -13.41
C LYS A 125 16.22 2.24 -11.99
N PRO A 126 15.55 2.65 -10.89
CA PRO A 126 16.03 2.36 -9.54
C PRO A 126 16.32 0.87 -9.28
N ALA A 127 15.46 -0.04 -9.73
CA ALA A 127 15.67 -1.47 -9.55
C ALA A 127 16.89 -1.98 -10.36
N LYS A 128 17.03 -1.54 -11.63
CA LYS A 128 18.19 -1.85 -12.48
C LYS A 128 19.49 -1.32 -11.87
N ASP A 129 19.47 -0.14 -11.27
CA ASP A 129 20.64 0.50 -10.65
C ASP A 129 21.10 -0.27 -9.41
N VAL A 130 20.18 -0.70 -8.56
CA VAL A 130 20.48 -1.56 -7.41
C VAL A 130 21.12 -2.88 -7.88
N ILE A 131 20.54 -3.53 -8.89
CA ILE A 131 21.11 -4.76 -9.46
C ILE A 131 22.52 -4.50 -10.00
N ARG A 132 22.71 -3.49 -10.86
CA ARG A 132 24.02 -3.15 -11.45
C ARG A 132 25.08 -2.89 -10.39
N ARG A 133 24.75 -2.13 -9.35
CA ARG A 133 25.66 -1.84 -8.23
C ARG A 133 26.07 -3.11 -7.48
N LEU A 134 25.14 -4.01 -7.19
CA LEU A 134 25.42 -5.27 -6.49
C LEU A 134 26.26 -6.22 -7.35
N VAL A 135 25.98 -6.28 -8.65
CA VAL A 135 26.79 -7.04 -9.60
C VAL A 135 28.21 -6.51 -9.67
N GLY A 136 28.39 -5.18 -9.74
CA GLY A 136 29.71 -4.55 -9.68
C GLY A 136 30.45 -4.82 -8.36
N ALA A 137 29.72 -5.08 -7.27
CA ALA A 137 30.27 -5.46 -5.97
C ALA A 137 30.49 -6.98 -5.80
N GLY A 138 30.33 -7.78 -6.88
CA GLY A 138 30.61 -9.21 -6.88
C GLY A 138 29.41 -10.14 -6.64
N CYS A 139 28.19 -9.60 -6.51
CA CYS A 139 26.99 -10.45 -6.46
C CYS A 139 26.71 -11.07 -7.84
N PRO A 140 26.48 -12.40 -7.95
CA PRO A 140 26.07 -13.00 -9.22
C PRO A 140 24.81 -12.33 -9.77
N GLN A 141 24.83 -11.95 -11.05
CA GLN A 141 23.72 -11.21 -11.67
C GLN A 141 22.37 -11.92 -11.56
N TRP A 142 22.34 -13.24 -11.78
CA TRP A 142 21.12 -14.04 -11.67
C TRP A 142 20.53 -13.98 -10.26
N GLN A 143 21.39 -13.93 -9.23
CA GLN A 143 20.97 -13.89 -7.82
C GLN A 143 20.38 -12.52 -7.46
N ALA A 144 21.03 -11.43 -7.88
CA ALA A 144 20.50 -10.08 -7.69
C ALA A 144 19.16 -9.88 -8.42
N GLN A 145 19.04 -10.39 -9.65
CA GLN A 145 17.79 -10.35 -10.42
C GLN A 145 16.68 -11.18 -9.75
N ALA A 146 17.00 -12.39 -9.26
CA ALA A 146 16.04 -13.24 -8.56
C ALA A 146 15.53 -12.59 -7.26
N ALA A 147 16.44 -12.01 -6.45
CA ALA A 147 16.07 -11.28 -5.25
C ALA A 147 15.20 -10.05 -5.56
N MET A 148 15.51 -9.30 -6.63
CA MET A 148 14.70 -8.16 -7.03
C MET A 148 13.30 -8.58 -7.51
N ARG A 149 13.21 -9.65 -8.31
CA ARG A 149 11.93 -10.25 -8.72
C ARG A 149 11.11 -10.67 -7.50
N TRP A 150 11.74 -11.34 -6.54
CA TRP A 150 11.11 -11.75 -5.30
C TRP A 150 10.55 -10.55 -4.52
N ARG A 151 11.34 -9.50 -4.36
CA ARG A 151 10.96 -8.28 -3.63
C ARG A 151 9.75 -7.59 -4.27
N ILE A 152 9.81 -7.33 -5.58
CA ILE A 152 8.75 -6.64 -6.32
C ILE A 152 7.50 -7.53 -6.43
N GLY A 153 7.67 -8.83 -6.70
CA GLY A 153 6.54 -9.75 -6.84
C GLY A 153 5.75 -9.93 -5.55
N ASN A 154 6.42 -9.98 -4.39
CA ASN A 154 5.72 -9.98 -3.10
C ASN A 154 4.98 -8.67 -2.83
N ALA A 155 5.56 -7.53 -3.21
CA ALA A 155 4.87 -6.25 -3.10
C ALA A 155 3.61 -6.21 -4.00
N TYR A 156 3.69 -6.75 -5.22
CA TYR A 156 2.56 -6.86 -6.14
C TYR A 156 1.42 -7.73 -5.58
N TYR A 157 1.74 -8.90 -5.01
CA TYR A 157 0.72 -9.73 -4.36
C TYR A 157 0.11 -9.06 -3.12
N GLY A 158 0.91 -8.32 -2.35
CA GLY A 158 0.42 -7.49 -1.26
C GLY A 158 -0.60 -6.47 -1.76
N PHE A 159 -0.28 -5.76 -2.84
CA PHE A 159 -1.13 -4.75 -3.45
C PHE A 159 -2.46 -5.33 -3.97
N LEU A 160 -2.45 -6.47 -4.68
CA LEU A 160 -3.69 -7.12 -5.13
C LEU A 160 -4.61 -7.48 -3.95
N ARG A 161 -4.03 -7.97 -2.86
CA ARG A 161 -4.79 -8.31 -1.65
C ARG A 161 -5.40 -7.08 -0.99
N GLU A 162 -4.65 -5.99 -0.92
CA GLU A 162 -5.12 -4.70 -0.43
C GLU A 162 -6.28 -4.19 -1.29
N VAL A 163 -6.12 -4.11 -2.61
CA VAL A 163 -7.17 -3.67 -3.54
C VAL A 163 -8.44 -4.50 -3.38
N TYR A 164 -8.32 -5.83 -3.32
CA TYR A 164 -9.47 -6.70 -3.10
C TYR A 164 -10.18 -6.42 -1.76
N THR A 165 -9.41 -6.21 -0.69
CA THR A 165 -9.95 -5.89 0.64
C THR A 165 -10.74 -4.59 0.60
N LEU A 166 -10.16 -3.54 0.02
CA LEU A 166 -10.79 -2.22 -0.12
C LEU A 166 -12.08 -2.30 -0.92
N MET A 167 -12.03 -2.94 -2.10
CA MET A 167 -13.19 -3.13 -2.98
C MET A 167 -14.31 -3.92 -2.28
N GLN A 168 -13.98 -5.00 -1.57
CA GLN A 168 -14.99 -5.81 -0.88
C GLN A 168 -15.63 -5.10 0.31
N LEU A 169 -14.88 -4.29 1.05
CA LEU A 169 -15.43 -3.48 2.14
C LEU A 169 -16.31 -2.34 1.60
N ARG A 170 -15.94 -1.72 0.48
CA ARG A 170 -16.80 -0.75 -0.22
C ARG A 170 -18.10 -1.37 -0.71
N ARG A 171 -18.07 -2.60 -1.23
CA ARG A 171 -19.29 -3.36 -1.62
C ARG A 171 -20.23 -3.64 -0.45
N ARG A 172 -19.71 -3.64 0.79
CA ARG A 172 -20.49 -3.75 2.03
C ARG A 172 -21.02 -2.41 2.54
N GLY A 173 -20.96 -1.36 1.72
CA GLY A 173 -21.51 -0.04 2.04
C GLY A 173 -20.57 0.87 2.83
N ILE A 174 -19.31 0.48 3.04
CA ILE A 174 -18.33 1.29 3.76
C ILE A 174 -17.64 2.23 2.76
N ASP A 175 -17.78 3.54 2.93
CA ASP A 175 -17.13 4.51 2.04
C ASP A 175 -15.63 4.67 2.33
N LEU A 176 -14.86 3.58 2.15
CA LEU A 176 -13.42 3.57 2.34
C LEU A 176 -12.71 4.43 1.29
N ARG A 177 -11.89 5.34 1.77
CA ARG A 177 -11.03 6.21 0.98
C ARG A 177 -9.58 5.76 1.12
N VAL A 178 -8.82 5.87 0.03
CA VAL A 178 -7.39 5.54 -0.02
C VAL A 178 -6.65 6.57 -0.85
N HIS A 179 -5.41 6.87 -0.47
CA HIS A 179 -4.55 7.76 -1.21
C HIS A 179 -3.08 7.52 -0.84
N PRO A 180 -2.15 7.49 -1.81
CA PRO A 180 -0.73 7.28 -1.54
C PRO A 180 -0.12 8.23 -0.50
N LEU A 181 -0.60 9.49 -0.42
CA LEU A 181 -0.14 10.45 0.59
C LEU A 181 -0.44 9.98 2.02
N ALA A 182 -1.60 9.34 2.24
CA ALA A 182 -1.99 8.86 3.56
C ALA A 182 -1.07 7.76 4.07
N ASP A 183 -0.71 6.80 3.21
CA ASP A 183 0.29 5.76 3.53
C ASP A 183 1.69 6.37 3.75
N ALA A 184 2.14 7.20 2.80
CA ALA A 184 3.49 7.75 2.80
C ALA A 184 3.80 8.58 4.05
N LEU A 185 2.85 9.40 4.49
CA LEU A 185 3.06 10.39 5.54
C LEU A 185 2.54 9.93 6.90
N PHE A 186 1.40 9.25 6.91
CA PHE A 186 0.65 8.94 8.13
C PHE A 186 0.47 7.43 8.36
N ARG A 187 0.84 6.58 7.38
CA ARG A 187 0.76 5.11 7.46
C ARG A 187 -0.65 4.61 7.67
N VAL A 188 -1.56 5.31 7.00
CA VAL A 188 -2.96 4.98 6.90
C VAL A 188 -3.19 4.39 5.52
N ASP A 189 -3.48 3.09 5.47
CA ASP A 189 -3.73 2.38 4.21
C ASP A 189 -5.10 2.79 3.63
N ALA A 190 -6.09 3.03 4.51
CA ALA A 190 -7.43 3.50 4.14
C ALA A 190 -8.11 4.27 5.28
N TRP A 191 -9.20 4.97 5.01
CA TRP A 191 -10.03 5.58 6.05
C TRP A 191 -11.51 5.66 5.70
N VAL A 192 -12.37 5.79 6.71
CA VAL A 192 -13.80 6.10 6.56
C VAL A 192 -14.20 7.10 7.63
N GLY A 193 -14.74 8.26 7.24
CA GLY A 193 -14.97 9.35 8.18
C GLY A 193 -13.70 9.70 8.97
N ARG A 194 -13.78 9.69 10.30
CA ARG A 194 -12.64 9.93 11.22
C ARG A 194 -11.93 8.66 11.68
N ARG A 195 -12.07 7.55 10.95
CA ARG A 195 -11.44 6.28 11.28
C ARG A 195 -10.35 5.94 10.28
N ALA A 196 -9.10 5.90 10.76
CA ALA A 196 -7.93 5.48 10.01
C ALA A 196 -7.73 3.95 10.14
N LEU A 197 -7.40 3.31 9.02
CA LEU A 197 -7.22 1.86 8.92
C LEU A 197 -5.79 1.51 8.53
N SER A 198 -5.26 0.47 9.18
CA SER A 198 -4.06 -0.21 8.75
C SER A 198 -4.36 -1.65 8.32
N LEU A 199 -3.88 -2.05 7.15
CA LEU A 199 -3.94 -3.41 6.62
C LEU A 199 -2.64 -4.14 6.96
N ARG A 200 -2.72 -5.07 7.92
CA ARG A 200 -1.53 -5.81 8.38
C ARG A 200 -1.57 -7.24 7.89
N VAL A 201 -0.49 -7.69 7.25
CA VAL A 201 -0.29 -9.11 6.98
C VAL A 201 0.22 -9.80 8.23
N GLY A 202 -0.49 -10.82 8.71
CA GLY A 202 -0.01 -11.65 9.79
C GLY A 202 1.29 -12.36 9.39
N ASN A 203 2.44 -11.93 9.92
CA ASN A 203 3.70 -12.65 9.78
C ASN A 203 4.31 -12.89 11.16
N LYS A 204 4.40 -14.18 11.54
CA LYS A 204 4.90 -14.62 12.86
C LYS A 204 6.33 -14.13 13.15
N LYS A 205 7.19 -14.01 12.13
CA LYS A 205 8.58 -13.50 12.31
C LYS A 205 8.66 -12.05 12.77
N PHE A 206 7.69 -11.20 12.39
CA PHE A 206 7.66 -9.79 12.78
C PHE A 206 6.95 -9.52 14.11
N ARG A 207 6.43 -10.56 14.78
CA ARG A 207 5.82 -10.43 16.13
C ARG A 207 6.84 -10.56 17.27
N GLN A 208 8.07 -11.02 17.00
CA GLN A 208 9.04 -11.41 18.06
C GLN A 208 10.39 -10.66 18.05
N GLY A 209 10.57 -9.65 17.19
CA GLY A 209 11.81 -8.85 17.15
C GLY A 209 11.84 -7.77 18.24
N THR A 210 13.01 -7.59 18.87
CA THR A 210 13.34 -6.44 19.73
C THR A 210 13.00 -5.12 19.03
N ASN A 211 12.49 -4.14 19.78
CA ASN A 211 11.88 -2.87 19.31
C ASN A 211 12.73 -1.96 18.38
N SER A 212 13.94 -2.36 18.00
CA SER A 212 14.79 -1.64 17.05
C SER A 212 14.24 -1.79 15.62
N GLY A 213 13.58 -0.75 15.09
CA GLY A 213 13.18 -0.69 13.67
C GLY A 213 11.68 -0.72 13.40
N ARG A 214 10.83 -0.84 14.43
CA ARG A 214 9.38 -0.75 14.23
C ARG A 214 9.03 0.70 13.93
N LYS A 215 8.53 0.94 12.72
CA LYS A 215 8.15 2.28 12.30
C LYS A 215 7.05 2.83 13.26
N THR A 216 7.11 4.11 13.67
CA THR A 216 6.09 4.87 14.47
C THR A 216 4.63 4.69 14.03
N PRO A 217 3.77 3.99 14.78
CA PRO A 217 2.41 3.65 14.32
C PRO A 217 1.53 4.91 14.07
N ALA A 218 0.49 4.78 13.25
CA ALA A 218 -0.35 5.90 12.80
C ALA A 218 -0.99 6.65 13.98
N GLU A 219 -1.39 5.91 15.02
CA GLU A 219 -1.91 6.40 16.30
C GLU A 219 -0.99 7.44 16.95
N GLN A 220 0.33 7.21 16.88
CA GLN A 220 1.32 8.14 17.42
C GLN A 220 1.58 9.32 16.49
N LEU A 221 1.51 9.11 15.17
CA LEU A 221 1.72 10.16 14.17
C LEU A 221 0.59 11.20 14.16
N LEU A 222 -0.61 10.78 14.58
CA LEU A 222 -1.86 11.53 14.48
C LEU A 222 -2.50 11.80 15.87
N ALA A 223 -1.75 11.62 16.95
CA ALA A 223 -2.25 11.72 18.33
C ALA A 223 -2.76 13.12 18.71
N ASP A 224 -2.28 14.17 18.05
CA ASP A 224 -2.63 15.57 18.32
C ASP A 224 -3.73 16.12 17.39
N VAL A 225 -4.30 15.27 16.53
CA VAL A 225 -5.41 15.65 15.63
C VAL A 225 -6.70 15.80 16.44
N LEU A 226 -7.37 16.95 16.27
CA LEU A 226 -8.66 17.26 16.89
C LEU A 226 -9.74 17.53 15.82
N PRO A 227 -10.95 16.95 15.96
CA PRO A 227 -11.36 15.93 16.93
C PRO A 227 -10.52 14.64 16.84
N PRO A 228 -10.45 13.78 17.87
CA PRO A 228 -9.64 12.56 17.79
C PRO A 228 -10.05 11.66 16.61
N LEU A 229 -9.07 10.91 16.08
CA LEU A 229 -9.30 9.86 15.10
C LEU A 229 -9.45 8.50 15.81
N HIS A 230 -10.21 7.60 15.20
CA HIS A 230 -10.25 6.19 15.59
C HIS A 230 -9.29 5.39 14.73
N PHE A 231 -8.67 4.35 15.30
CA PHE A 231 -7.69 3.53 14.60
C PHE A 231 -8.10 2.06 14.66
N ASP A 232 -8.14 1.42 13.51
CA ASP A 232 -8.49 0.00 13.38
C ASP A 232 -7.45 -0.72 12.53
N THR A 233 -7.15 -1.96 12.90
CA THR A 233 -6.26 -2.83 12.12
C THR A 233 -7.04 -4.01 11.55
N ILE A 234 -6.91 -4.26 10.26
CA ILE A 234 -7.41 -5.47 9.61
C ILE A 234 -6.21 -6.42 9.41
N GLU A 235 -6.18 -7.50 10.18
CA GLU A 235 -5.13 -8.53 10.07
C GLU A 235 -5.44 -9.49 8.92
N LEU A 236 -4.80 -9.31 7.77
CA LEU A 236 -4.91 -10.21 6.63
C LEU A 236 -4.13 -11.51 6.87
N GLY A 237 -4.71 -12.63 6.44
CA GLY A 237 -4.07 -13.94 6.53
C GLY A 237 -2.71 -14.00 5.82
N ALA A 238 -1.82 -14.83 6.33
CA ALA A 238 -0.56 -15.15 5.68
C ALA A 238 -0.80 -15.89 4.35
N ALA A 239 0.15 -15.80 3.42
CA ALA A 239 0.10 -16.61 2.21
C ALA A 239 0.20 -18.10 2.55
N THR A 240 -0.70 -18.92 2.01
CA THR A 240 -0.78 -20.37 2.26
C THR A 240 -0.21 -21.22 1.13
N ALA A 241 -0.01 -20.63 -0.06
CA ALA A 241 0.46 -21.30 -1.27
C ALA A 241 1.49 -20.42 -1.99
N PHE A 242 2.53 -21.04 -2.54
CA PHE A 242 3.58 -20.35 -3.26
C PHE A 242 3.07 -19.86 -4.61
N GLY A 243 3.19 -18.56 -4.86
CA GLY A 243 2.92 -17.97 -6.17
C GLY A 243 1.46 -17.68 -6.50
N GLU A 244 0.59 -17.81 -5.52
CA GLU A 244 -0.82 -17.45 -5.65
C GLU A 244 -1.12 -16.14 -4.92
N VAL A 245 -2.12 -15.43 -5.41
CA VAL A 245 -2.65 -14.24 -4.73
C VAL A 245 -3.58 -14.72 -3.62
N HIS A 246 -3.22 -14.43 -2.37
CA HIS A 246 -4.00 -14.85 -1.20
C HIS A 246 -5.03 -13.78 -0.85
N LEU A 247 -6.26 -13.96 -1.29
CA LEU A 247 -7.36 -13.04 -0.99
C LEU A 247 -8.03 -13.38 0.36
N PRO A 248 -8.47 -12.39 1.15
CA PRO A 248 -9.23 -12.64 2.37
C PRO A 248 -10.57 -13.34 2.06
N THR A 249 -11.01 -14.19 2.99
CA THR A 249 -12.30 -14.87 2.88
C THR A 249 -13.46 -13.90 3.12
N ALA A 250 -14.65 -14.24 2.63
CA ALA A 250 -15.87 -13.45 2.86
C ALA A 250 -16.14 -13.24 4.37
N VAL A 251 -16.06 -14.32 5.17
CA VAL A 251 -16.23 -14.26 6.64
C VAL A 251 -15.26 -13.27 7.28
N HIS A 252 -13.99 -13.26 6.86
CA HIS A 252 -13.01 -12.30 7.37
C HIS A 252 -13.41 -10.85 7.05
N LEU A 253 -13.86 -10.60 5.83
CA LEU A 253 -14.29 -9.29 5.36
C LEU A 253 -15.59 -8.84 6.02
N ASP A 254 -16.51 -9.77 6.33
CA ASP A 254 -17.75 -9.49 7.05
C ASP A 254 -17.46 -9.06 8.48
N HIS A 255 -16.56 -9.77 9.17
CA HIS A 255 -16.11 -9.36 10.51
C HIS A 255 -15.40 -8.00 10.48
N ALA A 256 -14.53 -7.77 9.49
CA ALA A 256 -13.89 -6.47 9.32
C ALA A 256 -14.94 -5.38 9.09
N ALA A 257 -15.94 -5.61 8.24
CA ALA A 257 -17.00 -4.65 7.96
C ALA A 257 -17.87 -4.34 9.18
N ALA A 258 -18.29 -5.34 9.94
CA ALA A 258 -19.09 -5.16 11.16
C ALA A 258 -18.37 -4.23 12.16
N ARG A 259 -17.07 -4.44 12.40
CA ARG A 259 -16.28 -3.54 13.27
C ARG A 259 -16.25 -2.10 12.77
N LEU A 260 -16.20 -1.92 11.45
CA LEU A 260 -16.19 -0.59 10.82
C LEU A 260 -17.56 0.08 10.83
N THR A 261 -18.66 -0.65 10.94
CA THR A 261 -20.02 -0.09 11.02
C THR A 261 -20.48 0.17 12.44
N ASP A 262 -20.10 -0.69 13.41
CA ASP A 262 -20.71 -0.73 14.74
C ASP A 262 -20.40 0.48 15.65
N HIS A 263 -19.55 1.43 15.23
CA HIS A 263 -19.27 2.65 16.00
C HIS A 263 -19.87 3.92 15.37
N GLY A 264 -20.73 3.77 14.35
CA GLY A 264 -21.50 4.87 13.78
C GLY A 264 -22.76 5.26 14.59
N GLY A 265 -22.98 4.66 15.78
CA GLY A 265 -24.25 4.73 16.49
C GLY A 265 -24.12 4.84 18.01
N THR A 266 -23.60 5.97 18.51
CA THR A 266 -23.96 6.51 19.84
C THR A 266 -23.86 8.04 19.82
N THR A 267 -24.60 8.67 18.91
CA THR A 267 -25.01 10.09 19.03
C THR A 267 -26.45 10.22 18.55
N SER A 268 -27.37 9.63 19.31
CA SER A 268 -28.77 10.10 19.38
C SER A 268 -29.50 9.43 20.53
N ALA A 269 -30.40 10.19 21.17
CA ALA A 269 -31.05 10.00 22.48
C ALA A 269 -30.12 10.34 23.67
N THR A 270 -30.33 11.39 24.47
CA THR A 270 -31.58 12.02 24.87
C THR A 270 -31.28 13.43 25.42
N HIS A 271 -31.62 14.48 24.67
CA HIS A 271 -32.06 15.73 25.28
C HIS A 271 -33.56 15.80 25.08
N MET A 272 -34.29 15.27 26.06
CA MET A 272 -35.66 15.69 26.35
C MET A 272 -35.76 15.93 27.84
N ASN A 273 -36.03 17.19 28.16
CA ASN A 273 -36.40 17.82 29.43
C ASN A 273 -35.28 18.05 30.44
#